data_AF-A0A6G3ZCD2-F1
#
_entry.id   AF-A0A6G3ZCD2-F1
#
_cell.length_a   1.000
_cell.length_b   1.000
_cell.length_c   1.000
_cell.angle_alpha   90.00
_cell.angle_beta   90.00
_cell.angle_gamma   90.00
#
_symmetry.space_group_name_H-M   'P 1'
#
loop_
_entity.id
_entity.type
_entity.pdbx_description
1 polymer ?
#
loop_
_entity_poly.entity_id
_entity_poly.type
_entity_poly.pdbx_seq_one_letter_code
_entity_poly.pdbx_strand_id
1 'polypeptide(L)'
;MSKDRSITVRALCELWGQYTEFRARQLAPSTIKRDYRKIKRRLEKLKKDAPNLNSSIEIRNWLLSHYSQETARRTLVQLNAANTWAMNSDLVDTNPFDGIVAQIRKPQQSEKAWVAFTLRE
;
A
#
# COMPACT_ATOMS: atom_id res chain seq x y z
N MET A 1 -21.68 10.37 -4.54
CA MET A 1 -21.12 9.19 -5.25
C MET A 1 -20.51 8.25 -4.23
N SER A 2 -21.20 7.17 -3.91
CA SER A 2 -20.63 6.10 -3.08
C SER A 2 -19.55 5.41 -3.91
N LYS A 3 -18.27 5.64 -3.58
CA LYS A 3 -17.18 4.86 -4.17
C LYS A 3 -17.38 3.42 -3.74
N ASP A 4 -17.52 2.50 -4.69
CA ASP A 4 -17.45 1.08 -4.39
C ASP A 4 -16.06 0.80 -3.81
N ARG A 5 -16.04 0.15 -2.64
CA ARG A 5 -14.82 -0.13 -1.88
C ARG A 5 -14.65 -1.64 -1.67
N SER A 6 -15.32 -2.42 -2.50
CA SER A 6 -15.43 -3.86 -2.35
C SER A 6 -14.21 -4.50 -2.99
N ILE A 7 -13.33 -5.08 -2.16
CA ILE A 7 -12.18 -5.84 -2.64
C ILE A 7 -11.83 -6.94 -1.65
N THR A 8 -11.79 -8.17 -2.15
CA THR A 8 -11.40 -9.33 -1.35
C THR A 8 -9.89 -9.39 -1.20
N VAL A 9 -9.40 -9.93 -0.09
CA VAL A 9 -7.96 -10.13 0.14
C VAL A 9 -7.32 -10.98 -0.95
N ARG A 10 -8.07 -11.96 -1.49
CA ARG A 10 -7.61 -12.80 -2.60
C ARG A 10 -7.37 -11.98 -3.87
N ALA A 11 -8.36 -11.22 -4.31
CA ALA A 11 -8.24 -10.37 -5.50
C ALA A 11 -7.11 -9.35 -5.35
N LEU A 12 -6.96 -8.76 -4.15
CA LEU A 12 -5.87 -7.84 -3.84
C LEU A 12 -4.49 -8.49 -4.01
N CYS A 13 -4.33 -9.73 -3.54
CA CYS A 13 -3.09 -10.48 -3.67
C CYS A 13 -2.75 -10.80 -5.14
N GLU A 14 -3.75 -11.18 -5.92
CA GLU A 14 -3.60 -11.49 -7.36
C GLU A 14 -3.23 -10.23 -8.15
N LEU A 15 -3.93 -9.12 -7.92
CA LEU A 15 -3.65 -7.82 -8.54
C LEU A 15 -2.25 -7.32 -8.19
N TRP A 16 -1.82 -7.48 -6.93
CA TRP A 16 -0.45 -7.14 -6.51
C TRP A 16 0.60 -7.98 -7.25
N GLY A 17 0.33 -9.26 -7.49
CA GLY A 17 1.18 -10.15 -8.28
C GLY A 17 1.39 -9.60 -9.70
N GLN A 18 0.28 -9.37 -10.42
CA GLN A 18 0.31 -8.85 -11.78
C GLN A 18 0.99 -7.48 -11.88
N TYR A 19 0.70 -6.57 -10.95
CA TYR A 19 1.35 -5.27 -10.88
C TYR A 19 2.86 -5.39 -10.65
N THR A 20 3.28 -6.31 -9.78
CA THR A 20 4.72 -6.53 -9.51
C THR A 20 5.42 -7.07 -10.75
N GLU A 21 4.81 -8.00 -11.49
CA GLU A 21 5.36 -8.52 -12.74
C GLU A 21 5.46 -7.46 -13.83
N PHE A 22 4.44 -6.61 -13.96
CA PHE A 22 4.46 -5.48 -14.88
C PHE A 22 5.59 -4.50 -14.55
N ARG A 23 5.72 -4.11 -13.28
CA ARG A 23 6.78 -3.19 -12.84
C ARG A 23 8.17 -3.82 -12.93
N ALA A 24 8.29 -5.13 -12.77
CA ALA A 24 9.55 -5.88 -12.94
C ALA A 24 10.14 -5.73 -14.34
N ARG A 25 9.31 -5.53 -15.35
CA ARG A 25 9.77 -5.28 -16.73
C ARG A 25 10.26 -3.84 -16.95
N GLN A 26 9.87 -2.89 -16.09
CA GLN A 26 10.15 -1.46 -16.28
C GLN A 26 11.16 -0.85 -15.31
N LEU A 27 11.39 -1.47 -14.15
CA LEU A 27 12.27 -0.91 -13.12
C LEU A 27 13.53 -1.76 -12.92
N ALA A 28 14.59 -1.10 -12.45
CA ALA A 28 15.79 -1.79 -11.99
C ALA A 28 15.46 -2.82 -10.89
N PRO A 29 16.02 -4.04 -10.96
CA PRO A 29 15.64 -5.16 -10.09
C PRO A 29 15.87 -4.87 -8.60
N SER A 30 16.83 -4.02 -8.27
CA SER A 30 17.18 -3.64 -6.89
C SER A 30 16.05 -2.91 -6.16
N THR A 31 15.31 -2.03 -6.83
CA THR A 31 14.20 -1.26 -6.25
C THR A 31 12.99 -2.14 -5.95
N ILE A 32 12.70 -3.08 -6.86
CA ILE A 32 11.57 -4.00 -6.69
C ILE A 32 11.87 -5.02 -5.59
N LYS A 33 13.07 -5.60 -5.57
CA LYS A 33 13.40 -6.71 -4.67
C LYS A 33 13.30 -6.34 -3.18
N ARG A 34 13.54 -5.08 -2.83
CA ARG A 34 13.54 -4.62 -1.43
C ARG A 34 12.16 -4.16 -0.95
N ASP A 35 11.50 -3.26 -1.68
CA ASP A 35 10.25 -2.66 -1.21
C ASP A 35 9.03 -3.50 -1.55
N TYR A 36 8.93 -4.05 -2.76
CA TYR A 36 7.76 -4.84 -3.17
C TYR A 36 7.69 -6.17 -2.41
N ARG A 37 8.83 -6.76 -2.05
CA ARG A 37 8.88 -7.97 -1.24
C ARG A 37 8.30 -7.77 0.16
N LYS A 38 8.52 -6.60 0.77
CA LYS A 38 7.93 -6.26 2.08
C LYS A 38 6.42 -6.17 1.99
N ILE A 39 5.90 -5.55 0.92
CA ILE A 39 4.45 -5.44 0.69
C ILE A 39 3.84 -6.83 0.45
N LYS A 40 4.46 -7.66 -0.40
CA LYS A 40 4.01 -9.03 -0.64
C LYS A 40 3.88 -9.83 0.67
N ARG A 41 4.91 -9.80 1.52
CA ARG A 41 4.88 -10.50 2.81
C ARG A 41 3.75 -10.03 3.72
N ARG A 42 3.41 -8.72 3.69
CA ARG A 42 2.29 -8.17 4.46
C ARG A 42 0.95 -8.65 3.92
N LEU A 43 0.79 -8.70 2.59
CA LEU A 43 -0.41 -9.24 1.95
C LEU A 43 -0.59 -10.73 2.23
N GLU A 44 0.49 -11.51 2.23
CA GLU A 44 0.45 -12.93 2.60
C GLU A 44 0.04 -13.11 4.07
N LYS A 45 0.55 -12.24 4.97
CA LYS A 45 0.12 -12.24 6.37
C LYS A 45 -1.35 -11.85 6.52
N LEU A 46 -1.80 -10.81 5.83
CA LEU A 46 -3.21 -10.39 5.77
C LEU A 46 -4.11 -11.55 5.30
N LYS A 47 -3.70 -12.25 4.23
CA LYS A 47 -4.42 -13.42 3.70
C LYS A 47 -4.50 -14.56 4.72
N LYS A 48 -3.47 -14.76 5.53
CA LYS A 48 -3.46 -15.82 6.56
C LYS A 48 -4.30 -15.46 7.77
N ASP A 49 -4.24 -14.21 8.21
CA ASP A 49 -4.82 -13.74 9.48
C ASP A 49 -6.28 -13.31 9.32
N ALA A 50 -6.59 -12.61 8.23
CA ALA A 50 -7.91 -12.04 7.96
C ALA A 50 -8.33 -12.27 6.48
N PRO A 51 -8.48 -13.53 6.02
CA PRO A 51 -8.87 -13.85 4.64
C PRO A 51 -10.26 -13.33 4.24
N ASN A 52 -11.14 -13.12 5.23
CA ASN A 52 -12.55 -12.79 5.03
C ASN A 52 -12.81 -11.28 4.86
N LEU A 53 -11.78 -10.43 4.87
CA LEU A 53 -11.96 -9.00 4.65
C LEU A 53 -12.33 -8.73 3.20
N ASN A 54 -13.39 -7.94 3.01
CA ASN A 54 -13.95 -7.67 1.69
C ASN A 54 -14.04 -6.17 1.41
N SER A 55 -13.62 -5.32 2.34
CA SER A 55 -13.56 -3.87 2.13
C SER A 55 -12.15 -3.31 2.31
N SER A 56 -11.80 -2.33 1.48
CA SER A 56 -10.54 -1.58 1.60
C SER A 56 -10.40 -0.85 2.94
N ILE A 57 -11.51 -0.47 3.57
CA ILE A 57 -11.53 0.15 4.90
C ILE A 57 -11.13 -0.86 5.99
N GLU A 58 -11.62 -2.09 5.90
CA GLU A 58 -11.27 -3.15 6.84
C GLU A 58 -9.79 -3.52 6.72
N ILE A 59 -9.29 -3.63 5.48
CA ILE A 59 -7.88 -3.89 5.20
C ILE A 59 -6.99 -2.77 5.78
N ARG A 60 -7.40 -1.50 5.63
CA ARG A 60 -6.73 -0.37 6.26
C ARG A 60 -6.69 -0.51 7.77
N ASN A 61 -7.83 -0.81 8.39
CA ASN A 61 -7.93 -0.93 9.85
C ASN A 61 -7.05 -2.07 10.37
N TRP A 62 -7.05 -3.21 9.69
CA TRP A 62 -6.15 -4.33 10.00
C TRP A 62 -4.68 -3.89 9.90
N LEU A 63 -4.29 -3.21 8.81
CA LEU A 63 -2.92 -2.71 8.65
C LEU A 63 -2.51 -1.75 9.78
N LEU A 64 -3.41 -0.88 10.23
CA LEU A 64 -3.15 0.06 11.33
C LEU A 64 -3.10 -0.61 12.70
N SER A 65 -3.78 -1.75 12.88
CA SER A 65 -3.73 -2.56 14.10
C SER A 65 -2.41 -3.33 14.23
N HIS A 66 -1.86 -3.81 13.10
CA HIS A 66 -0.67 -4.67 13.09
C HIS A 66 0.65 -3.97 12.81
N TYR A 67 0.62 -2.76 12.22
CA TYR A 67 1.82 -2.05 11.79
C TYR A 67 1.78 -0.57 12.20
N SER A 68 2.95 0.07 12.22
CA SER A 68 3.03 1.51 12.44
C SER A 68 2.29 2.29 11.36
N GLN A 69 1.79 3.48 11.73
CA GLN A 69 1.05 4.37 10.81
C GLN A 69 1.81 4.62 9.50
N GLU A 70 3.12 4.85 9.58
CA GLU A 70 3.95 5.05 8.38
C GLU A 70 4.01 3.79 7.50
N THR A 71 4.15 2.61 8.12
CA THR A 71 4.19 1.33 7.40
C THR A 71 2.87 1.03 6.72
N ALA A 72 1.76 1.23 7.44
CA ALA A 72 0.41 1.07 6.90
C ALA A 72 0.17 2.05 5.75
N ARG A 73 0.54 3.33 5.92
CA ARG A 73 0.44 4.36 4.88
C ARG A 73 1.22 3.99 3.62
N ARG A 74 2.50 3.62 3.75
CA ARG A 74 3.33 3.19 2.61
C ARG A 74 2.72 1.97 1.91
N THR A 75 2.15 1.04 2.67
CA THR A 75 1.49 -0.14 2.11
C THR A 75 0.26 0.27 1.31
N LEU A 76 -0.61 1.10 1.86
CA LEU A 76 -1.82 1.56 1.18
C LEU A 76 -1.53 2.42 -0.06
N VAL A 77 -0.45 3.23 -0.06
CA VAL A 77 0.00 3.94 -1.26
C VAL A 77 0.33 2.97 -2.40
N GLN A 78 1.02 1.88 -2.09
CA GLN A 78 1.37 0.87 -3.08
C GLN A 78 0.14 0.11 -3.58
N LEU A 79 -0.81 -0.22 -2.69
CA LEU A 79 -2.07 -0.86 -3.08
C LEU A 79 -2.94 0.06 -3.95
N ASN A 80 -2.96 1.36 -3.63
CA ASN A 80 -3.63 2.37 -4.43
C ASN A 80 -3.01 2.46 -5.82
N ALA A 81 -1.67 2.55 -5.91
CA ALA A 81 -0.97 2.57 -7.20
C ALA A 81 -1.23 1.31 -8.03
N ALA A 82 -1.24 0.13 -7.38
CA ALA A 82 -1.56 -1.13 -8.05
C ALA A 82 -2.99 -1.14 -8.60
N ASN A 83 -3.98 -0.69 -7.82
CA ASN A 83 -5.37 -0.62 -8.28
C ASN A 83 -5.57 0.44 -9.37
N THR A 84 -4.92 1.60 -9.27
CA THR A 84 -4.91 2.59 -10.35
C THR A 84 -4.31 2.00 -11.63
N TRP A 85 -3.22 1.24 -11.55
CA TRP A 85 -2.68 0.54 -12.72
C TRP A 85 -3.67 -0.47 -13.28
N ALA A 86 -4.34 -1.23 -12.42
CA ALA A 86 -5.35 -2.20 -12.83
C ALA A 86 -6.54 -1.53 -13.53
N MET A 87 -6.99 -0.34 -13.07
CA MET A 87 -8.00 0.46 -13.77
C MET A 87 -7.52 0.87 -15.17
N ASN A 88 -6.30 1.40 -15.28
CA ASN A 88 -5.73 1.79 -16.57
C ASN A 88 -5.48 0.60 -17.50
N SER A 89 -5.44 -0.61 -16.96
CA SER A 89 -5.26 -1.86 -17.70
C SER A 89 -6.58 -2.59 -17.93
N ASP A 90 -7.73 -1.95 -17.66
CA ASP A 90 -9.09 -2.51 -17.81
C ASP A 90 -9.35 -3.78 -16.97
N LEU A 91 -8.58 -4.00 -15.90
CA LEU A 91 -8.72 -5.17 -15.01
C LEU A 91 -9.78 -4.95 -13.92
N VAL A 92 -10.00 -3.70 -13.53
CA VAL A 92 -10.99 -3.30 -12.52
C VAL A 92 -11.66 -1.99 -12.92
N ASP A 93 -12.96 -1.89 -12.67
CA ASP A 93 -13.75 -0.70 -13.02
C ASP A 93 -13.53 0.46 -12.04
N THR A 94 -13.19 0.16 -10.78
CA THR A 94 -13.00 1.16 -9.71
C THR A 94 -11.78 0.87 -8.86
N ASN A 95 -11.17 1.92 -8.28
CA ASN A 95 -10.08 1.78 -7.31
C ASN A 95 -10.65 1.91 -5.88
N PRO A 96 -10.72 0.81 -5.12
CA PRO A 96 -11.29 0.79 -3.78
C PRO A 96 -10.40 1.49 -2.73
N PHE A 97 -9.13 1.75 -3.05
CA PHE A 97 -8.17 2.44 -2.18
C PHE A 97 -8.10 3.96 -2.41
N ASP A 98 -8.84 4.47 -3.39
CA ASP A 98 -8.80 5.89 -3.73
C ASP A 98 -9.24 6.78 -2.55
N GLY A 99 -8.40 7.75 -2.22
CA GLY A 99 -8.60 8.67 -1.09
C GLY A 99 -8.38 8.06 0.31
N ILE A 100 -8.10 6.75 0.45
CA ILE A 100 -7.88 6.13 1.77
C ILE A 100 -6.58 6.60 2.41
N VAL A 101 -5.51 6.75 1.63
CA VAL A 101 -4.20 7.18 2.12
C VAL A 101 -4.27 8.60 2.72
N ALA A 102 -5.11 9.47 2.17
CA ALA A 102 -5.30 10.83 2.65
C ALA A 102 -5.91 10.88 4.06
N GLN A 103 -6.64 9.84 4.45
CA GLN A 103 -7.28 9.74 5.78
C GLN A 103 -6.30 9.34 6.89
N ILE A 104 -5.10 8.86 6.55
CA ILE A 104 -4.08 8.55 7.54
C ILE A 104 -3.35 9.85 7.90
N ARG A 105 -3.50 10.28 9.16
CA ARG A 105 -2.78 11.45 9.70
C ARG A 105 -1.30 11.33 9.35
N LYS A 106 -0.75 12.34 8.68
CA LYS A 106 0.70 12.44 8.52
C LYS A 106 1.28 12.58 9.93
N PRO A 107 2.34 11.86 10.31
CA PRO A 107 3.08 12.22 11.51
C PRO A 107 3.47 13.69 11.36
N GLN A 108 3.04 14.51 12.31
CA GLN A 108 3.44 15.91 12.39
C GLN A 108 4.97 15.87 12.46
N GLN A 109 5.64 16.46 11.46
CA GLN A 109 7.09 16.60 11.52
C GLN A 109 7.39 17.43 12.76
N SER A 110 7.94 16.79 13.79
CA SER A 110 8.44 17.51 14.95
C SER A 110 9.50 18.49 14.45
N GLU A 111 9.37 19.76 14.83
CA GLU A 111 10.22 20.90 14.46
C GLU A 111 11.73 20.66 14.68
N LYS A 112 12.09 19.62 15.44
CA LYS A 112 13.46 19.21 15.78
C LYS A 112 14.22 18.44 14.67
N ALA A 113 13.66 18.25 13.48
CA ALA A 113 14.37 17.58 12.38
C ALA A 113 15.45 18.46 11.69
N TRP A 114 15.61 19.72 12.11
CA TRP A 114 16.55 20.69 11.51
C TRP A 114 17.91 20.82 12.23
N VAL A 115 18.23 19.98 13.22
CA VAL A 115 19.60 19.91 13.79
C VAL A 115 20.43 18.82 13.11
N ALA A 116 20.61 18.95 11.81
CA ALA A 116 21.71 18.32 11.10
C ALA A 116 22.41 19.43 10.32
N PHE A 117 23.74 19.43 10.30
CA PHE A 117 24.65 20.53 9.91
C PHE A 117 24.83 21.55 11.07
N THR A 118 25.98 21.78 11.71
CA THR A 118 27.41 21.52 11.43
C THR A 118 28.16 21.77 12.73
N LEU A 119 29.04 20.86 13.19
CA LEU A 119 30.21 21.26 13.98
C LEU A 119 31.44 20.77 13.21
N ARG A 120 32.06 21.69 12.45
CA ARG A 120 33.50 21.62 12.20
C ARG A 120 34.13 22.55 13.22
N GLU A 121 34.83 21.98 14.19
CA GLU A 121 35.92 22.63 14.90
C GLU A 121 37.10 21.65 14.91
#